data_AF-A0A7W7M9K4-F1
#
_entry.id   AF-A0A7W7M9K4-F1
#
_cell.length_a   1.000
_cell.length_b   1.000
_cell.length_c   1.000
_cell.angle_alpha   90.00
_cell.angle_beta   90.00
_cell.angle_gamma   90.00
#
_symmetry.space_group_name_H-M   'P 1'
#
loop_
_entity.id
_entity.type
_entity.pdbx_description
1 polymer ?
#
loop_
_entity_poly.entity_id
_entity_poly.type
_entity_poly.pdbx_seq_one_letter_code
_entity_poly.pdbx_strand_id
1 'polypeptide(L)'
;MAAIPRERLGERAAKVPTREMPMLVARALTRVDPEMRGLRMLLGRNLDATSAKAERVLGWKARSIEDTIVDTAESLLGLPE
;
A
#
# COMPACT_ATOMS: atom_id res chain seq x y z
N MET A 1 -2.16 -0.56 8.54
CA MET A 1 -2.39 -0.85 7.11
C MET A 1 -1.66 -2.12 6.64
N ALA A 2 -0.35 -2.27 6.84
CA ALA A 2 0.42 -3.44 6.38
C ALA A 2 -0.02 -4.81 6.94
N ALA A 3 -0.73 -4.84 8.08
CA ALA A 3 -1.27 -6.08 8.67
C ALA A 3 -2.59 -6.55 8.04
N ILE A 4 -3.34 -5.66 7.38
CA ILE A 4 -4.69 -5.93 6.86
C ILE A 4 -4.70 -7.16 5.93
N PRO A 5 -3.76 -7.31 4.97
CA PRO A 5 -3.74 -8.50 4.12
C PRO A 5 -3.55 -9.79 4.92
N ARG A 6 -2.64 -9.82 5.91
CA ARG A 6 -2.42 -11.01 6.74
C ARG A 6 -3.64 -11.38 7.57
N GLU A 7 -4.31 -10.39 8.14
CA GLU A 7 -5.50 -10.59 8.97
C GLU A 7 -6.70 -11.11 8.16
N ARG A 8 -6.85 -10.67 6.90
CA ARG A 8 -8.04 -10.95 6.08
C ARG A 8 -7.85 -12.07 5.06
N LEU A 9 -6.63 -12.31 4.56
CA LEU A 9 -6.34 -13.32 3.52
C LEU A 9 -5.62 -14.57 4.05
N GLY A 10 -5.22 -14.57 5.33
CA GLY A 10 -4.60 -15.72 6.00
C GLY A 10 -3.33 -16.20 5.29
N GLU A 11 -3.25 -17.51 5.01
CA GLU A 11 -2.09 -18.17 4.40
C GLU A 11 -1.68 -17.53 3.06
N ARG A 12 -2.63 -17.01 2.28
CA ARG A 12 -2.34 -16.35 0.99
C ARG A 12 -1.50 -15.07 1.15
N ALA A 13 -1.52 -14.46 2.32
CA ALA A 13 -0.74 -13.27 2.67
C ALA A 13 0.42 -13.57 3.63
N ALA A 14 0.77 -14.84 3.88
CA ALA A 14 1.81 -15.21 4.83
C ALA A 14 3.18 -14.55 4.56
N LYS A 15 3.51 -14.32 3.29
CA LYS A 15 4.77 -13.68 2.88
C LYS A 15 4.77 -12.15 2.99
N VAL A 16 3.64 -11.52 3.26
CA VAL A 16 3.55 -10.05 3.35
C VAL A 16 4.27 -9.55 4.59
N PRO A 17 5.32 -8.71 4.48
CA PRO A 17 5.99 -8.15 5.64
C PRO A 17 5.08 -7.14 6.35
N THR A 18 4.98 -7.26 7.68
CA THR A 18 4.18 -6.33 8.52
C THR A 18 5.01 -5.28 9.24
N ARG A 19 6.35 -5.40 9.19
CA ARG A 19 7.27 -4.47 9.81
C ARG A 19 7.74 -3.41 8.82
N GLU A 20 7.91 -2.20 9.31
CA GLU A 20 8.48 -1.12 8.53
C GLU A 20 9.96 -1.36 8.26
N MET A 21 10.36 -1.13 7.00
CA MET A 21 11.76 -1.20 6.61
C MET A 21 12.48 0.09 7.04
N PRO A 22 13.71 0.00 7.58
CA PRO A 22 14.49 1.18 7.91
C PRO A 22 14.76 2.08 6.69
N MET A 23 14.70 3.40 6.88
CA MET A 23 14.85 4.40 5.81
C MET A 23 16.20 4.30 5.07
N LEU A 24 17.29 3.94 5.77
CA LEU A 24 18.61 3.77 5.16
C LEU A 24 18.62 2.62 4.14
N VAL A 25 17.95 1.51 4.46
CA VAL A 25 17.82 0.36 3.58
C VAL A 25 16.96 0.72 2.37
N ALA A 26 15.82 1.38 2.59
CA ALA A 26 14.96 1.88 1.52
C ALA A 26 15.74 2.76 0.53
N ARG A 27 16.53 3.71 1.03
CA ARG A 27 17.37 4.59 0.20
C ARG A 27 18.45 3.84 -0.56
N ALA A 28 19.03 2.78 0.00
CA ALA A 28 20.00 1.95 -0.69
C ALA A 28 19.35 1.20 -1.87
N LEU A 29 18.18 0.57 -1.65
CA LEU A 29 17.45 -0.18 -2.66
C LEU A 29 17.08 0.67 -3.87
N THR A 30 16.66 1.92 -3.69
CA THR A 30 16.35 2.82 -4.83
C THR A 30 17.53 3.12 -5.78
N ARG A 31 18.78 2.80 -5.38
CA ARG A 31 19.96 2.94 -6.24
C ARG A 31 20.26 1.65 -7.01
N VAL A 32 19.96 0.51 -6.40
CA VAL A 32 20.30 -0.82 -6.93
C VAL A 32 19.19 -1.34 -7.84
N ASP A 33 17.93 -1.16 -7.44
CA ASP A 33 16.77 -1.64 -8.16
C ASP A 33 16.19 -0.56 -9.09
N PRO A 34 16.14 -0.80 -10.42
CA PRO A 34 15.55 0.14 -11.38
C PRO A 34 14.07 0.44 -11.11
N GLU A 35 13.30 -0.54 -10.65
CA GLU A 35 11.86 -0.39 -10.40
C GLU A 35 11.62 0.55 -9.22
N MET A 36 12.52 0.54 -8.23
CA MET A 36 12.43 1.42 -7.07
C MET A 36 12.97 2.84 -7.32
N ARG A 37 13.63 3.14 -8.45
CA ARG A 37 14.18 4.49 -8.70
C ARG A 37 13.12 5.58 -8.67
N GLY A 38 11.91 5.30 -9.17
CA GLY A 38 10.79 6.25 -9.17
C GLY A 38 10.36 6.66 -7.75
N LEU A 39 10.49 5.77 -6.78
CA LEU A 39 10.10 6.01 -5.39
C LEU A 39 11.12 6.87 -4.63
N ARG A 40 12.35 7.03 -5.15
CA ARG A 40 13.42 7.78 -4.48
C ARG A 40 13.02 9.20 -4.08
N MET A 41 12.25 9.89 -4.91
CA MET A 41 11.80 11.27 -4.65
C MET A 41 10.67 11.34 -3.62
N LEU A 42 9.96 10.24 -3.40
CA LEU A 42 8.84 10.15 -2.47
C LEU A 42 9.28 9.64 -1.09
N LEU A 43 10.44 8.97 -0.97
CA LEU A 43 10.93 8.45 0.31
C LEU A 43 11.07 9.55 1.38
N GLY A 44 10.41 9.33 2.51
CA GLY A 44 10.43 10.25 3.66
C GLY A 44 9.42 11.41 3.57
N ARG A 45 8.61 11.46 2.50
CA ARG A 45 7.46 12.38 2.43
C ARG A 45 6.23 11.69 3.00
N ASN A 46 5.50 12.41 3.85
CA ASN A 46 4.16 12.00 4.22
C ASN A 46 3.18 12.49 3.13
N LEU A 47 2.49 11.54 2.49
CA LEU A 47 1.51 11.78 1.43
C LEU A 47 0.07 11.52 1.91
N ASP A 48 -0.19 11.74 3.20
CA ASP A 48 -1.52 11.59 3.79
C ASP A 48 -2.56 12.39 2.99
N ALA A 49 -3.58 11.67 2.52
CA ALA A 49 -4.70 12.21 1.76
C ALA A 49 -6.01 11.89 2.47
N THR A 50 -6.99 12.80 2.39
CA THR A 50 -8.30 12.64 3.03
C THR A 50 -9.43 12.76 2.01
N SER A 51 -10.48 11.93 2.18
CA SER A 51 -11.70 11.97 1.37
C SER A 51 -12.68 13.07 1.80
N ALA A 52 -12.42 13.74 2.92
CA ALA A 52 -13.34 14.68 3.58
C ALA A 52 -13.88 15.78 2.65
N LYS A 53 -13.04 16.30 1.73
CA LYS A 53 -13.49 17.31 0.75
C LYS A 53 -14.53 16.73 -0.21
N ALA A 54 -14.31 15.51 -0.69
CA ALA A 54 -15.20 14.87 -1.66
C ALA A 54 -16.51 14.44 -1.00
N GLU A 55 -16.46 13.97 0.24
CA GLU A 55 -17.65 13.73 1.07
C GLU A 55 -18.47 15.00 1.25
N ARG A 56 -17.84 16.12 1.60
CA ARG A 56 -18.53 17.39 1.84
C ARG A 56 -19.11 18.00 0.55
N VAL A 57 -18.37 17.96 -0.54
CA VAL A 57 -18.73 18.69 -1.77
C VAL A 57 -19.59 17.84 -2.70
N LEU A 58 -19.33 16.54 -2.79
CA LEU A 58 -19.97 15.63 -3.74
C LEU A 58 -20.95 14.68 -3.07
N GLY A 59 -21.05 14.66 -1.74
CA GLY A 59 -21.84 13.67 -1.00
C GLY A 59 -21.32 12.23 -1.16
N TRP A 60 -20.10 12.08 -1.70
CA TRP A 60 -19.53 10.78 -2.02
C TRP A 60 -18.86 10.16 -0.79
N LYS A 61 -19.32 8.98 -0.38
CA LYS A 61 -18.72 8.23 0.73
C LYS A 61 -17.70 7.22 0.20
N ALA A 62 -16.45 7.38 0.61
CA ALA A 62 -15.40 6.43 0.26
C ALA A 62 -15.66 5.05 0.87
N ARG A 63 -15.28 3.98 0.16
CA ARG A 63 -15.21 2.62 0.72
C ARG A 63 -14.19 2.61 1.87
N SER A 64 -14.34 1.69 2.83
CA SER A 64 -13.32 1.45 3.85
C SER A 64 -11.96 1.16 3.21
N ILE A 65 -10.90 1.59 3.89
CA ILE A 65 -9.52 1.37 3.42
C ILE A 65 -9.21 -0.12 3.46
N GLU A 66 -9.69 -0.82 4.49
CA GLU A 66 -9.53 -2.25 4.71
C GLU A 66 -10.10 -3.06 3.53
N ASP A 67 -11.35 -2.82 3.15
CA ASP A 67 -11.98 -3.59 2.07
C ASP A 67 -11.34 -3.25 0.72
N THR A 68 -10.90 -2.01 0.51
CA THR A 68 -10.19 -1.61 -0.71
C THR A 68 -8.85 -2.35 -0.85
N ILE A 69 -8.11 -2.50 0.25
CA ILE A 69 -6.83 -3.23 0.26
C ILE A 69 -7.04 -4.71 -0.02
N VAL A 70 -8.04 -5.32 0.61
CA VAL A 70 -8.34 -6.75 0.42
C VAL A 70 -8.73 -7.04 -1.02
N ASP A 71 -9.65 -6.25 -1.59
CA ASP A 71 -10.12 -6.39 -2.98
C ASP A 71 -8.95 -6.26 -3.98
N THR A 72 -8.05 -5.30 -3.73
CA THR A 72 -6.83 -5.13 -4.55
C THR A 72 -5.90 -6.34 -4.44
N ALA A 73 -5.68 -6.86 -3.23
CA ALA A 73 -4.84 -8.03 -3.02
C ALA A 73 -5.43 -9.29 -3.67
N GLU A 74 -6.76 -9.47 -3.60
CA GLU A 74 -7.44 -10.57 -4.29
C GLU A 74 -7.32 -10.47 -5.81
N SER A 75 -7.44 -9.26 -6.36
CA SER A 75 -7.24 -9.00 -7.78
C SER A 75 -5.82 -9.34 -8.24
N LEU A 76 -4.79 -8.92 -7.49
CA LEU A 76 -3.39 -9.23 -7.80
C LEU A 76 -3.11 -10.74 -7.76
N LEU A 77 -3.70 -11.45 -6.80
CA LEU A 77 -3.58 -12.92 -6.70
C LEU A 77 -4.31 -13.66 -7.82
N GLY A 78 -5.22 -13.00 -8.54
CA GLY A 78 -5.93 -13.55 -9.68
C GLY A 78 -5.28 -13.23 -11.04
N LEU A 79 -4.19 -12.46 -11.07
CA LEU A 79 -3.49 -12.16 -12.32
C LEU A 79 -2.73 -13.40 -12.81
N PRO A 80 -2.81 -13.74 -14.11
CA PRO A 80 -1.96 -14.77 -14.70
C PRO A 80 -0.50 -14.30 -14.72
N GLU A 81 0.44 -15.23 -14.50
CA GLU A 81 1.89 -14.96 -14.57
C GLU A 81 2.38 -14.63 -15.99
#